data_AF-A0A023FHR9-F1
#
_entry.id   AF-A0A023FHR9-F1
#
_cell.length_a   1.000
_cell.length_b   1.000
_cell.length_c   1.000
_cell.angle_alpha   90.00
_cell.angle_beta   90.00
_cell.angle_gamma   90.00
#
_symmetry.space_group_name_H-M   'P 1'
#
loop_
_entity.id
_entity.type
_entity.pdbx_description
1 polymer ?
#
loop_
_entity_poly.entity_id
_entity_poly.type
_entity_poly.pdbx_seq_one_letter_code
_entity_poly.pdbx_strand_id
1 'polypeptide(L)'
;DANVPLEEKQRIVFDYYRKLVDEYDRLRHPTGQKDAPARTCRDLAASHPELADGLYWIDPNEGDAKDAVQVQCRMAAGASCVLPSPNQVPRKAHYVGRSKQTWFSEMQGGFQLSYKVDRVQLTFLQMLSSGATQNITYHCRSSVAFWDAARQSHRRALRLMAHNDLELRAPEPQRDTNPAFTFKAIFDGCKDRSDKWSSSLLQYKSDKPQRLPIVDVAPRDIGLKDQEFGLEIGPACFY
;
A
#
# COMPACT_ATOMS: atom_id res chain seq x y z
N ASP A 1 -25.66 34.11 33.39
CA ASP A 1 -24.74 35.27 33.49
C ASP A 1 -25.26 36.48 32.75
N ALA A 2 -25.91 37.37 33.48
CA ALA A 2 -26.62 38.52 32.96
C ALA A 2 -25.79 39.81 33.16
N ASN A 3 -24.67 39.96 32.44
CA ASN A 3 -24.11 41.29 32.15
C ASN A 3 -23.05 41.34 31.02
N VAL A 4 -23.17 40.49 29.98
CA VAL A 4 -22.31 40.65 28.80
C VAL A 4 -22.80 41.87 28.00
N PRO A 5 -21.95 42.91 27.78
CA PRO A 5 -22.31 44.10 27.01
C PRO A 5 -22.84 43.75 25.61
N LEU A 6 -23.76 44.57 25.07
CA LEU A 6 -24.38 44.31 23.76
C LEU A 6 -23.35 44.17 22.64
N GLU A 7 -22.30 44.99 22.65
CA GLU A 7 -21.18 44.91 21.71
C GLU A 7 -20.41 43.59 21.83
N GLU A 8 -20.23 43.09 23.05
CA GLU A 8 -19.55 41.81 23.28
C GLU A 8 -20.42 40.63 22.83
N LYS A 9 -21.74 40.70 23.03
CA LYS A 9 -22.69 39.73 22.45
C LYS A 9 -22.64 39.74 20.91
N GLN A 10 -22.62 40.92 20.29
CA GLN A 10 -22.49 41.06 18.84
C GLN A 10 -21.16 40.48 18.34
N ARG A 11 -20.04 40.80 19.00
CA ARG A 11 -18.72 40.24 18.68
C ARG A 11 -18.73 38.72 18.73
N ILE A 12 -19.26 38.13 19.81
CA ILE A 12 -19.37 36.67 19.95
C ILE A 12 -20.18 36.07 18.81
N VAL A 13 -21.35 36.65 18.47
CA VAL A 13 -22.18 36.14 17.36
C VAL A 13 -21.44 36.22 16.02
N PHE A 14 -20.75 37.32 15.73
CA PHE A 14 -19.95 37.45 14.50
C PHE A 14 -18.77 36.50 14.46
N ASP A 15 -18.10 36.27 15.59
CA ASP A 15 -16.99 35.31 15.69
C ASP A 15 -17.48 33.87 15.47
N TYR A 16 -18.63 33.50 16.04
CA TYR A 16 -19.27 32.21 15.78
C TYR A 16 -19.70 32.06 14.33
N TYR A 17 -20.31 33.09 13.75
CA TYR A 17 -20.71 33.07 12.34
C TYR A 17 -19.50 32.89 11.42
N ARG A 18 -18.40 33.63 11.65
CA ARG A 18 -17.16 33.45 10.89
C ARG A 18 -16.61 32.04 10.99
N LYS A 19 -16.56 31.47 12.20
CA LYS A 19 -16.14 30.07 12.38
C LYS A 19 -17.01 29.09 11.59
N LEU A 20 -18.33 29.27 11.61
CA LEU A 20 -19.25 28.43 10.85
C LEU A 20 -19.02 28.53 9.33
N VAL A 21 -18.77 29.74 8.82
CA VAL A 21 -18.44 29.96 7.41
C VAL A 21 -17.11 29.28 7.06
N ASP A 22 -16.07 29.48 7.87
CA ASP A 22 -14.76 28.88 7.64
C ASP A 22 -14.81 27.33 7.68
N GLU A 23 -15.55 26.76 8.64
CA GLU A 23 -15.77 25.30 8.73
C GLU A 23 -16.53 24.78 7.51
N TYR A 24 -17.56 25.50 7.07
CA TYR A 24 -18.34 25.14 5.89
C TYR A 24 -17.51 25.21 4.60
N ASP A 25 -16.67 26.23 4.46
CA ASP A 25 -15.79 26.38 3.30
C ASP A 25 -14.74 25.26 3.25
N ARG A 26 -14.21 24.81 4.40
CA ARG A 26 -13.30 23.65 4.48
C ARG A 26 -13.97 22.34 4.07
N LEU A 27 -15.25 22.16 4.39
CA LEU A 27 -16.02 20.99 3.96
C LEU A 27 -16.29 21.01 2.45
N ARG A 28 -16.49 22.20 1.87
CA ARG A 28 -16.74 22.35 0.43
C ARG A 28 -15.47 22.33 -0.42
N HIS A 29 -14.36 22.83 0.10
CA HIS A 29 -13.08 22.95 -0.59
C HIS A 29 -11.97 22.38 0.29
N PRO A 30 -11.92 21.04 0.46
CA PRO A 30 -10.93 20.40 1.30
C PRO A 30 -9.53 20.60 0.72
N THR A 31 -8.61 21.07 1.57
CA THR A 31 -7.23 21.40 1.16
C THR A 31 -6.31 20.17 1.13
N GLY A 32 -6.77 19.03 1.65
CA GLY A 32 -5.95 17.83 1.85
C GLY A 32 -5.00 17.96 3.05
N GLN A 33 -5.21 18.93 3.93
CA GLN A 33 -4.53 19.03 5.22
C GLN A 33 -5.31 18.25 6.30
N LYS A 34 -4.69 18.02 7.46
CA LYS A 34 -5.31 17.21 8.52
C LYS A 34 -6.61 17.81 9.06
N ASP A 35 -6.75 19.14 9.04
CA ASP A 35 -7.93 19.87 9.50
C ASP A 35 -9.00 20.05 8.42
N ALA A 36 -8.69 19.72 7.17
CA ALA A 36 -9.62 19.71 6.04
C ALA A 36 -9.22 18.62 5.03
N PRO A 37 -9.30 17.33 5.42
CA PRO A 37 -8.92 16.22 4.56
C PRO A 37 -9.88 16.10 3.38
N ALA A 38 -9.37 15.69 2.23
CA ALA A 38 -10.21 15.39 1.08
C ALA A 38 -10.75 13.96 1.16
N ARG A 39 -11.84 13.62 0.47
CA ARG A 39 -12.34 12.24 0.47
C ARG A 39 -11.34 11.24 -0.13
N THR A 40 -10.78 11.59 -1.30
CA THR A 40 -9.70 10.84 -1.95
C THR A 40 -8.70 11.79 -2.59
N CYS A 41 -7.54 11.27 -3.01
CA CYS A 41 -6.57 12.08 -3.78
C CYS A 41 -7.11 12.45 -5.16
N ARG A 42 -8.01 11.64 -5.73
CA ARG A 42 -8.68 11.95 -7.00
C ARG A 42 -9.59 13.17 -6.84
N ASP A 43 -10.38 13.20 -5.78
CA ASP A 43 -11.26 14.33 -5.47
C ASP A 43 -10.43 15.60 -5.22
N LEU A 44 -9.35 15.49 -4.45
CA LEU A 44 -8.42 16.58 -4.18
C LEU A 44 -7.82 17.15 -5.47
N ALA A 45 -7.29 16.28 -6.35
CA ALA A 45 -6.70 16.68 -7.63
C ALA A 45 -7.72 17.33 -8.57
N ALA A 46 -8.99 16.91 -8.52
CA ALA A 46 -10.06 17.51 -9.30
C ALA A 46 -10.44 18.91 -8.80
N SER A 47 -10.48 19.12 -7.47
CA SER A 47 -10.77 20.41 -6.85
C SER A 47 -9.60 21.41 -6.90
N HIS A 48 -8.37 20.90 -6.88
CA HIS A 48 -7.14 21.69 -6.78
C HIS A 48 -6.08 21.20 -7.79
N PRO A 49 -6.27 21.47 -9.10
CA PRO A 49 -5.39 20.98 -10.16
C PRO A 49 -3.94 21.50 -10.09
N GLU A 50 -3.70 22.57 -9.34
CA GLU A 50 -2.40 23.18 -9.10
C GLU A 50 -1.53 22.39 -8.11
N LEU A 51 -2.12 21.47 -7.32
CA LEU A 51 -1.39 20.70 -6.33
C LEU A 51 -0.47 19.67 -7.00
N ALA A 52 0.74 19.54 -6.45
CA ALA A 52 1.73 18.57 -6.89
C ALA A 52 1.57 17.22 -6.17
N ASP A 53 2.22 16.19 -6.69
CA ASP A 53 2.37 14.91 -5.98
C ASP A 53 3.02 15.14 -4.60
N GLY A 54 2.46 14.54 -3.56
CA GLY A 54 2.89 14.82 -2.19
C GLY A 54 2.15 14.00 -1.13
N LEU A 55 2.47 14.27 0.14
CA LEU A 55 1.75 13.69 1.27
C LEU A 55 0.56 14.58 1.63
N TYR A 56 -0.63 13.99 1.68
CA TYR A 56 -1.88 14.67 2.02
C TYR A 56 -2.70 13.80 2.96
N TRP A 57 -3.69 14.41 3.60
CA TRP A 57 -4.67 13.74 4.44
C TRP A 57 -5.95 13.52 3.64
N ILE A 58 -6.43 12.29 3.69
CA ILE A 58 -7.71 11.91 3.11
C ILE A 58 -8.62 11.25 4.15
N ASP A 59 -9.93 11.38 3.94
CA ASP A 59 -10.97 10.82 4.80
C ASP A 59 -12.02 10.02 3.99
N PRO A 60 -11.67 8.80 3.51
CA PRO A 60 -12.55 7.98 2.68
C PRO A 60 -13.91 7.62 3.28
N ASN A 61 -13.98 7.37 4.59
CA ASN A 61 -15.24 7.04 5.29
C ASN A 61 -16.10 8.27 5.59
N GLU A 62 -15.55 9.48 5.43
CA GLU A 62 -16.15 10.75 5.83
C GLU A 62 -16.52 10.75 7.34
N GLY A 63 -17.17 11.82 7.81
CA GLY A 63 -17.62 11.92 9.20
C GLY A 63 -16.61 12.64 10.09
N ASP A 64 -16.02 11.95 11.07
CA ASP A 64 -15.08 12.58 12.01
C ASP A 64 -13.65 12.59 11.43
N ALA A 65 -13.27 13.72 10.83
CA ALA A 65 -11.96 13.95 10.23
C ALA A 65 -10.73 13.66 11.14
N LYS A 66 -10.91 13.41 12.45
CA LYS A 66 -9.83 12.96 13.34
C LYS A 66 -9.27 11.59 12.99
N ASP A 67 -10.05 10.72 12.36
CA ASP A 67 -9.60 9.39 11.90
C ASP A 67 -9.07 9.41 10.45
N ALA A 68 -8.97 10.60 9.84
CA ALA A 68 -8.38 10.77 8.52
C ALA A 68 -6.96 10.20 8.45
N VAL A 69 -6.57 9.79 7.26
CA VAL A 69 -5.34 9.02 7.03
C VAL A 69 -4.39 9.79 6.12
N GLN A 70 -3.11 9.78 6.45
CA GLN A 70 -2.08 10.38 5.61
C GLN A 70 -1.66 9.39 4.51
N VAL A 71 -1.77 9.82 3.25
CA VAL A 71 -1.39 9.05 2.06
C VAL A 71 -0.44 9.85 1.18
N GLN A 72 0.24 9.16 0.28
CA GLN A 72 0.92 9.79 -0.84
C GLN A 72 -0.09 9.96 -1.99
N CYS A 73 -0.44 11.20 -2.33
CA CYS A 73 -1.22 11.49 -3.52
C CYS A 73 -0.31 11.58 -4.74
N ARG A 74 -0.72 10.89 -5.82
CA ARG A 74 -0.21 11.12 -7.17
C ARG A 74 -1.27 11.87 -7.95
N MET A 75 -1.21 13.20 -7.93
CA MET A 75 -2.26 14.10 -8.42
C MET A 75 -2.53 13.89 -9.91
N ALA A 76 -1.47 13.78 -10.71
CA ALA A 76 -1.60 13.53 -12.15
C ALA A 76 -2.31 12.21 -12.48
N ALA A 77 -2.19 11.21 -11.61
CA ALA A 77 -2.84 9.91 -11.77
C ALA A 77 -4.15 9.76 -10.96
N GLY A 78 -4.50 10.76 -10.15
CA GLY A 78 -5.59 10.69 -9.17
C GLY A 78 -5.43 9.59 -8.10
N ALA A 79 -4.20 9.11 -7.85
CA ALA A 79 -4.00 7.90 -7.04
C ALA A 79 -3.79 8.22 -5.55
N SER A 80 -4.49 7.50 -4.67
CA SER A 80 -4.28 7.47 -3.23
C SER A 80 -3.38 6.30 -2.85
N CYS A 81 -2.13 6.58 -2.47
CA CYS A 81 -1.14 5.56 -2.14
C CYS A 81 -0.92 5.44 -0.63
N VAL A 82 -1.37 4.31 -0.06
CA VAL A 82 -1.18 4.01 1.36
C VAL A 82 0.24 3.48 1.60
N LEU A 83 0.93 4.07 2.57
CA LEU A 83 2.32 3.74 2.90
C LEU A 83 2.42 2.52 3.85
N PRO A 84 3.36 1.59 3.62
CA PRO A 84 3.63 0.49 4.53
C PRO A 84 4.36 0.98 5.80
N SER A 85 4.25 0.22 6.89
CA SER A 85 4.94 0.48 8.15
C SER A 85 5.11 -0.81 8.95
N PRO A 86 6.33 -1.40 9.03
CA PRO A 86 7.57 -0.94 8.39
C PRO A 86 7.55 -1.19 6.87
N ASN A 87 8.40 -0.46 6.12
CA ASN A 87 8.53 -0.61 4.67
C ASN A 87 9.69 -1.53 4.24
N GLN A 88 10.45 -2.09 5.19
CA GLN A 88 11.60 -2.93 4.91
C GLN A 88 11.63 -4.17 5.81
N VAL A 89 12.06 -5.28 5.25
CA VAL A 89 12.47 -6.49 5.96
C VAL A 89 13.98 -6.66 5.75
N PRO A 90 14.77 -6.81 6.85
CA PRO A 90 16.22 -6.83 6.77
C PRO A 90 16.73 -7.98 5.91
N ARG A 91 17.85 -7.76 5.23
CA ARG A 91 18.53 -8.75 4.39
C ARG A 91 19.28 -9.76 5.26
N LYS A 92 18.75 -10.98 5.39
CA LYS A 92 19.37 -12.09 6.14
C LYS A 92 18.74 -13.44 5.78
N ALA A 93 19.28 -14.52 6.35
CA ALA A 93 18.65 -15.83 6.33
C ALA A 93 17.48 -15.87 7.34
N HIS A 94 16.25 -15.62 6.87
CA HIS A 94 15.04 -15.67 7.73
C HIS A 94 14.54 -17.09 8.01
N TYR A 95 14.93 -18.07 7.19
CA TYR A 95 14.49 -19.46 7.32
C TYR A 95 15.61 -20.42 6.95
N VAL A 96 15.92 -21.34 7.87
CA VAL A 96 16.85 -22.44 7.67
C VAL A 96 16.11 -23.74 7.97
N GLY A 97 16.05 -24.65 7.00
CA GLY A 97 15.27 -25.87 7.13
C GLY A 97 14.94 -26.51 5.79
N ARG A 98 13.93 -27.39 5.78
CA ARG A 98 13.49 -28.06 4.56
C ARG A 98 12.94 -27.02 3.58
N SER A 99 13.49 -26.99 2.37
CA SER A 99 13.04 -26.10 1.30
C SER A 99 11.57 -26.39 0.96
N LYS A 100 10.70 -25.41 1.21
CA LYS A 100 9.26 -25.42 0.96
C LYS A 100 8.78 -23.97 0.80
N GLN A 101 7.62 -23.79 0.19
CA GLN A 101 6.91 -22.51 0.23
C GLN A 101 6.59 -22.19 1.70
N THR A 102 7.07 -21.06 2.21
CA THR A 102 6.87 -20.67 3.62
C THR A 102 6.54 -19.19 3.68
N TRP A 103 5.43 -18.82 4.32
CA TRP A 103 5.04 -17.43 4.51
C TRP A 103 6.01 -16.72 5.44
N PHE A 104 6.34 -15.46 5.16
CA PHE A 104 7.25 -14.71 5.99
C PHE A 104 6.70 -14.58 7.42
N SER A 105 5.40 -14.35 7.58
CA SER A 105 4.76 -14.30 8.91
C SER A 105 4.89 -15.59 9.74
N GLU A 106 5.12 -16.75 9.11
CA GLU A 106 5.32 -18.04 9.78
C GLU A 106 6.80 -18.30 10.14
N MET A 107 7.73 -17.46 9.67
CA MET A 107 9.16 -17.58 9.97
C MET A 107 9.49 -17.01 11.35
N GLN A 108 10.64 -17.41 11.89
CA GLN A 108 11.10 -16.88 13.19
C GLN A 108 11.38 -15.37 13.10
N GLY A 109 10.61 -14.58 13.86
CA GLY A 109 10.68 -13.11 13.82
C GLY A 109 10.02 -12.48 12.59
N GLY A 110 9.24 -13.28 11.84
CA GLY A 110 8.38 -12.80 10.78
C GLY A 110 7.13 -12.10 11.27
N PHE A 111 6.48 -11.35 10.39
CA PHE A 111 5.24 -10.62 10.67
C PHE A 111 4.45 -10.40 9.38
N GLN A 112 3.14 -10.19 9.51
CA GLN A 112 2.31 -9.74 8.39
C GLN A 112 2.60 -8.27 8.06
N LEU A 113 2.62 -7.94 6.77
CA LEU A 113 2.89 -6.59 6.30
C LEU A 113 1.73 -5.65 6.70
N SER A 114 2.06 -4.56 7.38
CA SER A 114 1.10 -3.56 7.85
C SER A 114 1.27 -2.22 7.14
N TYR A 115 0.20 -1.42 7.15
CA TYR A 115 0.10 -0.15 6.43
C TYR A 115 -0.42 0.96 7.35
N LYS A 116 -0.09 2.21 7.05
CA LYS A 116 -0.50 3.40 7.82
C LYS A 116 -1.94 3.80 7.50
N VAL A 117 -2.86 2.86 7.63
CA VAL A 117 -4.30 3.04 7.43
C VAL A 117 -5.03 2.04 8.34
N ASP A 118 -6.12 2.45 8.96
CA ASP A 118 -6.98 1.52 9.66
C ASP A 118 -7.88 0.74 8.67
N ARG A 119 -8.56 -0.29 9.19
CA ARG A 119 -9.38 -1.18 8.37
C ARG A 119 -10.60 -0.49 7.77
N VAL A 120 -11.22 0.45 8.48
CA VAL A 120 -12.43 1.13 8.01
C VAL A 120 -12.07 2.05 6.86
N GLN A 121 -11.06 2.90 7.05
CA GLN A 121 -10.59 3.82 6.00
C GLN A 121 -10.10 3.07 4.76
N LEU A 122 -9.38 1.96 4.93
CA LEU A 122 -8.98 1.11 3.81
C LEU A 122 -10.18 0.52 3.05
N THR A 123 -11.22 0.08 3.77
CA THR A 123 -12.42 -0.51 3.14
C THR A 123 -13.13 0.51 2.28
N PHE A 124 -13.33 1.73 2.79
CA PHE A 124 -13.94 2.82 2.01
C PHE A 124 -13.06 3.22 0.83
N LEU A 125 -11.74 3.32 1.01
CA LEU A 125 -10.82 3.61 -0.09
C LEU A 125 -10.90 2.55 -1.19
N GLN A 126 -10.96 1.26 -0.84
CA GLN A 126 -11.17 0.16 -1.79
C GLN A 126 -12.51 0.28 -2.53
N MET A 127 -13.59 0.65 -1.85
CA MET A 127 -14.91 0.84 -2.45
C MET A 127 -14.99 2.04 -3.40
N LEU A 128 -14.24 3.10 -3.12
CA LEU A 128 -14.21 4.34 -3.92
C LEU A 128 -13.28 4.25 -5.13
N SER A 129 -12.52 3.17 -5.26
CA SER A 129 -11.50 3.01 -6.29
C SER A 129 -11.94 2.04 -7.39
N SER A 130 -11.47 2.27 -8.62
CA SER A 130 -11.76 1.37 -9.75
C SER A 130 -10.68 0.32 -9.96
N GLY A 131 -9.50 0.53 -9.39
CA GLY A 131 -8.39 -0.41 -9.43
C GLY A 131 -7.31 -0.07 -8.42
N ALA A 132 -6.38 -1.00 -8.23
CA ALA A 132 -5.25 -0.82 -7.33
C ALA A 132 -3.98 -1.45 -7.92
N THR A 133 -2.84 -0.89 -7.55
CA THR A 133 -1.51 -1.39 -7.93
C THR A 133 -0.56 -1.33 -6.74
N GLN A 134 0.26 -2.36 -6.57
CA GLN A 134 1.32 -2.37 -5.58
C GLN A 134 2.56 -3.07 -6.11
N ASN A 135 3.72 -2.55 -5.73
CA ASN A 135 5.01 -3.16 -6.01
C ASN A 135 5.67 -3.67 -4.71
N ILE A 136 6.38 -4.80 -4.79
CA ILE A 136 7.28 -5.29 -3.74
C ILE A 136 8.62 -5.63 -4.38
N THR A 137 9.71 -5.18 -3.78
CA THR A 137 11.06 -5.57 -4.17
C THR A 137 11.52 -6.72 -3.28
N TYR A 138 11.86 -7.85 -3.89
CA TYR A 138 12.50 -8.97 -3.22
C TYR A 138 14.01 -8.86 -3.42
N HIS A 139 14.76 -8.61 -2.36
CA HIS A 139 16.22 -8.69 -2.36
C HIS A 139 16.65 -10.12 -2.13
N CYS A 140 17.59 -10.62 -2.94
CA CYS A 140 18.00 -12.01 -2.92
C CYS A 140 19.52 -12.18 -2.88
N ARG A 141 19.94 -13.23 -2.18
CA ARG A 141 21.27 -13.84 -2.27
C ARG A 141 21.10 -15.36 -2.27
N SER A 142 21.64 -16.02 -3.30
CA SER A 142 21.51 -17.46 -3.57
C SER A 142 20.05 -17.97 -3.65
N SER A 143 19.10 -17.09 -3.94
CA SER A 143 17.65 -17.36 -3.89
C SER A 143 16.93 -16.85 -5.14
N VAL A 144 16.09 -17.69 -5.74
CA VAL A 144 15.24 -17.30 -6.89
C VAL A 144 13.93 -16.65 -6.42
N ALA A 145 13.57 -15.54 -7.05
CA ALA A 145 12.34 -14.79 -6.74
C ALA A 145 11.18 -15.06 -7.71
N PHE A 146 11.46 -15.15 -9.02
CA PHE A 146 10.44 -15.19 -10.06
C PHE A 146 10.71 -16.22 -11.17
N TRP A 147 11.64 -15.97 -12.10
CA TRP A 147 12.03 -16.94 -13.13
C TRP A 147 13.27 -17.71 -12.72
N ASP A 148 13.20 -19.05 -12.66
CA ASP A 148 14.39 -19.90 -12.46
C ASP A 148 15.06 -20.14 -13.83
N ALA A 149 16.19 -19.49 -14.11
CA ALA A 149 16.89 -19.61 -15.38
C ALA A 149 17.46 -21.02 -15.61
N ALA A 150 17.91 -21.70 -14.55
CA ALA A 150 18.44 -23.06 -14.63
C ALA A 150 17.36 -24.10 -14.96
N ARG A 151 16.11 -23.87 -14.53
CA ARG A 151 14.96 -24.76 -14.80
C ARG A 151 14.06 -24.29 -15.92
N GLN A 152 14.28 -23.09 -16.43
CA GLN A 152 13.39 -22.42 -17.39
C GLN A 152 11.91 -22.47 -16.93
N SER A 153 11.64 -22.10 -15.68
CA SER A 153 10.29 -22.19 -15.13
C SER A 153 10.01 -21.20 -13.98
N HIS A 154 8.73 -20.95 -13.72
CA HIS A 154 8.25 -20.18 -12.56
C HIS A 154 7.93 -21.05 -11.34
N ARG A 155 8.25 -22.35 -11.36
CA ARG A 155 7.88 -23.28 -10.26
C ARG A 155 8.49 -22.89 -8.91
N ARG A 156 9.59 -22.13 -8.92
CA ARG A 156 10.28 -21.59 -7.73
C ARG A 156 9.94 -20.15 -7.41
N ALA A 157 9.06 -19.51 -8.18
CA ALA A 157 8.61 -18.17 -7.88
C ALA A 157 8.01 -18.09 -6.48
N LEU A 158 8.22 -16.95 -5.84
CA LEU A 158 7.54 -16.64 -4.59
C LEU A 158 6.02 -16.49 -4.81
N ARG A 159 5.27 -16.48 -3.71
CA ARG A 159 3.84 -16.14 -3.68
C ARG A 159 3.64 -14.87 -2.88
N LEU A 160 2.59 -14.14 -3.20
CA LEU A 160 2.15 -12.96 -2.47
C LEU A 160 0.76 -13.24 -1.90
N MET A 161 0.51 -12.80 -0.66
CA MET A 161 -0.82 -12.87 -0.06
C MET A 161 -1.52 -11.53 -0.25
N ALA A 162 -2.67 -11.54 -0.91
CA ALA A 162 -3.55 -10.39 -1.04
C ALA A 162 -4.29 -10.09 0.27
N HIS A 163 -4.88 -8.90 0.39
CA HIS A 163 -5.62 -8.46 1.58
C HIS A 163 -6.80 -9.37 1.96
N ASN A 164 -7.39 -10.05 0.97
CA ASN A 164 -8.52 -10.94 1.11
C ASN A 164 -8.12 -12.43 1.13
N ASP A 165 -6.92 -12.74 1.64
CA ASP A 165 -6.35 -14.09 1.76
C ASP A 165 -6.17 -14.85 0.43
N LEU A 166 -6.24 -14.12 -0.69
CA LEU A 166 -6.02 -14.69 -2.00
C LEU A 166 -4.52 -14.84 -2.28
N GLU A 167 -4.08 -16.06 -2.56
CA GLU A 167 -2.71 -16.31 -2.99
C GLU A 167 -2.49 -15.90 -4.46
N LEU A 168 -1.57 -14.96 -4.66
CA LEU A 168 -1.12 -14.51 -5.97
C LEU A 168 0.15 -15.26 -6.39
N ARG A 169 0.21 -15.63 -7.67
CA ARG A 169 1.25 -16.51 -8.21
C ARG A 169 1.95 -15.90 -9.41
N ALA A 170 3.14 -16.38 -9.75
CA ALA A 170 3.71 -16.10 -11.05
C ALA A 170 2.89 -16.80 -12.15
N PRO A 171 2.81 -16.25 -13.37
CA PRO A 171 2.14 -16.91 -14.47
C PRO A 171 2.85 -18.22 -14.82
N GLU A 172 2.09 -19.31 -14.99
CA GLU A 172 2.63 -20.57 -15.51
C GLU A 172 2.10 -20.78 -16.94
N PRO A 173 2.95 -20.66 -18.00
CA PRO A 173 2.50 -20.77 -19.38
C PRO A 173 1.84 -22.11 -19.75
N GLN A 174 2.14 -23.16 -18.97
CA GLN A 174 1.69 -24.54 -19.19
C GLN A 174 0.40 -24.87 -18.42
N ARG A 175 -0.15 -23.93 -17.64
CA ARG A 175 -1.42 -24.06 -16.94
C ARG A 175 -2.30 -22.87 -17.25
N ASP A 176 -3.60 -23.10 -17.39
CA ASP A 176 -4.60 -22.03 -17.45
C ASP A 176 -4.62 -21.26 -16.12
N THR A 177 -3.70 -20.31 -15.98
CA THR A 177 -3.58 -19.46 -14.80
C THR A 177 -4.37 -18.20 -15.06
N ASN A 178 -5.41 -17.97 -14.26
CA ASN A 178 -6.21 -16.75 -14.39
C ASN A 178 -5.30 -15.52 -14.18
N PRO A 179 -5.14 -14.64 -15.20
CA PRO A 179 -4.28 -13.46 -15.08
C PRO A 179 -4.63 -12.55 -13.91
N ALA A 180 -5.91 -12.54 -13.49
CA ALA A 180 -6.39 -11.79 -12.34
C ALA A 180 -5.72 -12.20 -11.02
N PHE A 181 -5.14 -13.40 -10.93
CA PHE A 181 -4.47 -13.95 -9.75
C PHE A 181 -2.95 -14.05 -9.94
N THR A 182 -2.42 -13.38 -10.97
CA THR A 182 -0.98 -13.38 -11.26
C THR A 182 -0.35 -12.02 -11.03
N PHE A 183 0.87 -12.04 -10.50
CA PHE A 183 1.74 -10.86 -10.48
C PHE A 183 2.81 -10.99 -11.57
N LYS A 184 3.43 -9.86 -11.94
CA LYS A 184 4.51 -9.81 -12.93
C LYS A 184 5.80 -9.28 -12.32
N ALA A 185 6.94 -9.62 -12.91
CA ALA A 185 8.19 -8.94 -12.62
C ALA A 185 8.37 -7.75 -13.58
N ILE A 186 8.56 -6.56 -13.03
CA ILE A 186 8.99 -5.37 -13.77
C ILE A 186 10.48 -5.46 -14.07
N PHE A 187 11.23 -5.97 -13.09
CA PHE A 187 12.65 -6.28 -13.18
C PHE A 187 12.91 -7.58 -12.43
N ASP A 188 13.77 -8.45 -12.96
CA ASP A 188 14.08 -9.73 -12.34
C ASP A 188 15.58 -10.00 -12.40
N GLY A 189 16.28 -9.62 -11.33
CA GLY A 189 17.71 -9.88 -11.13
C GLY A 189 17.99 -11.13 -10.28
N CYS A 190 16.95 -11.78 -9.74
CA CYS A 190 17.04 -13.00 -8.92
C CYS A 190 16.74 -14.26 -9.74
N LYS A 191 17.23 -14.32 -10.98
CA LYS A 191 17.00 -15.46 -11.88
C LYS A 191 17.93 -16.65 -11.63
N ASP A 192 19.11 -16.32 -11.14
CA ASP A 192 20.21 -17.24 -10.84
C ASP A 192 20.53 -17.21 -9.34
N ARG A 193 21.04 -18.33 -8.82
CA ARG A 193 21.52 -18.39 -7.44
C ARG A 193 22.94 -17.82 -7.36
N SER A 194 23.03 -16.49 -7.38
CA SER A 194 24.29 -15.77 -7.18
C SER A 194 24.57 -15.54 -5.70
N ASP A 195 25.84 -15.64 -5.32
CA ASP A 195 26.32 -15.27 -3.99
C ASP A 195 26.36 -13.75 -3.75
N LYS A 196 26.11 -12.95 -4.78
CA LYS A 196 25.99 -11.49 -4.71
C LYS A 196 24.53 -11.08 -4.55
N TRP A 197 24.33 -9.97 -3.85
CA TRP A 197 23.00 -9.39 -3.70
C TRP A 197 22.47 -8.87 -5.03
N SER A 198 21.22 -9.22 -5.32
CA SER A 198 20.43 -8.70 -6.43
C SER A 198 19.01 -8.40 -5.95
N SER A 199 18.12 -8.05 -6.87
CA SER A 199 16.71 -7.84 -6.55
C SER A 199 15.78 -8.13 -7.72
N SER A 200 14.52 -8.43 -7.39
CA SER A 200 13.43 -8.50 -8.35
C SER A 200 12.29 -7.60 -7.91
N LEU A 201 11.85 -6.72 -8.80
CA LEU A 201 10.73 -5.81 -8.59
C LEU A 201 9.46 -6.46 -9.11
N LEU A 202 8.57 -6.83 -8.21
CA LEU A 202 7.32 -7.54 -8.50
C LEU A 202 6.16 -6.55 -8.41
N GLN A 203 5.24 -6.61 -9.38
CA GLN A 203 4.06 -5.76 -9.44
C GLN A 203 2.80 -6.61 -9.53
N TYR A 204 1.83 -6.30 -8.67
CA TYR A 204 0.46 -6.74 -8.81
C TYR A 204 -0.45 -5.55 -9.13
N LYS A 205 -1.27 -5.69 -10.16
CA LYS A 205 -2.28 -4.72 -10.59
C LYS A 205 -3.61 -5.43 -10.71
N SER A 206 -4.68 -4.85 -10.16
CA SER A 206 -6.01 -5.43 -10.23
C SER A 206 -7.09 -4.35 -10.37
N ASP A 207 -8.15 -4.69 -11.10
CA ASP A 207 -9.46 -4.02 -11.14
C ASP A 207 -10.37 -4.38 -9.95
N LYS A 208 -9.85 -5.16 -8.99
CA LYS A 208 -10.52 -5.58 -7.76
C LYS A 208 -9.72 -5.02 -6.57
N PRO A 209 -9.98 -3.76 -6.15
CA PRO A 209 -9.20 -3.07 -5.12
C PRO A 209 -9.10 -3.83 -3.79
N GLN A 210 -10.12 -4.63 -3.45
CA GLN A 210 -10.18 -5.44 -2.22
C GLN A 210 -9.07 -6.50 -2.10
N ARG A 211 -8.30 -6.75 -3.18
CA ARG A 211 -7.14 -7.65 -3.16
C ARG A 211 -5.87 -6.97 -2.65
N LEU A 212 -5.82 -5.64 -2.63
CA LEU A 212 -4.68 -4.89 -2.14
C LEU A 212 -5.01 -4.21 -0.81
N PRO A 213 -4.05 -4.06 0.10
CA PRO A 213 -2.61 -4.29 -0.08
C PRO A 213 -2.16 -5.77 0.01
N ILE A 214 -0.91 -6.05 -0.37
CA ILE A 214 -0.24 -7.33 -0.11
C ILE A 214 0.11 -7.41 1.38
N VAL A 215 -0.28 -8.51 2.03
CA VAL A 215 -0.15 -8.69 3.48
C VAL A 215 0.93 -9.71 3.87
N ASP A 216 1.42 -10.51 2.92
CA ASP A 216 2.50 -11.47 3.18
C ASP A 216 3.23 -11.87 1.89
N VAL A 217 4.44 -12.41 2.05
CA VAL A 217 5.29 -12.93 0.98
C VAL A 217 5.80 -14.31 1.39
N ALA A 218 5.60 -15.30 0.54
CA ALA A 218 6.18 -16.62 0.73
C ALA A 218 7.22 -16.92 -0.33
N PRO A 219 8.52 -16.91 -0.03
CA PRO A 219 9.55 -17.43 -0.94
C PRO A 219 9.51 -18.97 -0.99
N ARG A 220 9.94 -19.54 -2.12
CA ARG A 220 10.09 -21.00 -2.27
C ARG A 220 11.54 -21.45 -2.23
N ASP A 221 12.42 -20.70 -2.88
CA ASP A 221 13.85 -21.04 -3.00
C ASP A 221 14.67 -20.52 -1.82
N ILE A 222 14.36 -21.04 -0.63
CA ILE A 222 14.97 -20.73 0.67
C ILE A 222 15.16 -22.01 1.49
N GLY A 223 15.95 -21.92 2.58
CA GLY A 223 16.14 -22.99 3.56
C GLY A 223 17.60 -23.44 3.75
N LEU A 224 18.48 -23.13 2.80
CA LEU A 224 19.93 -23.33 2.98
C LEU A 224 20.56 -22.16 3.74
N LYS A 225 21.72 -22.39 4.38
CA LYS A 225 22.38 -21.38 5.23
C LYS A 225 22.86 -20.15 4.45
N ASP A 226 23.16 -20.31 3.17
CA ASP A 226 23.62 -19.26 2.26
C ASP A 226 22.48 -18.58 1.49
N GLN A 227 21.22 -18.99 1.74
CA GLN A 227 20.04 -18.38 1.14
C GLN A 227 19.49 -17.29 2.03
N GLU A 228 19.65 -16.05 1.57
CA GLU A 228 19.23 -14.86 2.29
C GLU A 228 18.26 -14.05 1.43
N PHE A 229 17.33 -13.38 2.11
CA PHE A 229 16.46 -12.43 1.45
C PHE A 229 16.14 -11.22 2.33
N GLY A 230 15.66 -10.16 1.70
CA GLY A 230 15.05 -9.01 2.33
C GLY A 230 13.91 -8.49 1.47
N LEU A 231 13.06 -7.65 2.02
CA LEU A 231 11.93 -7.07 1.30
C LEU A 231 11.98 -5.55 1.38
N GLU A 232 11.61 -4.88 0.30
CA GLU A 232 11.21 -3.48 0.31
C GLU A 232 9.75 -3.42 -0.15
N ILE A 233 8.87 -2.95 0.73
CA ILE A 233 7.44 -2.90 0.51
C ILE A 233 7.12 -1.54 -0.09
N GLY A 234 6.59 -1.52 -1.31
CA GLY A 234 6.09 -0.31 -1.95
C GLY A 234 4.68 0.05 -1.45
N PRO A 235 4.24 1.30 -1.65
CA PRO A 235 2.89 1.71 -1.28
C PRO A 235 1.82 1.01 -2.12
N ALA A 236 0.66 0.75 -1.51
CA ALA A 236 -0.51 0.28 -2.23
C ALA A 236 -1.30 1.48 -2.76
N CYS A 237 -1.31 1.66 -4.08
CA CYS A 237 -1.94 2.78 -4.75
C CYS A 237 -3.32 2.38 -5.28
N PHE A 238 -4.32 3.16 -4.90
CA PHE A 238 -5.72 3.02 -5.28
C PHE A 238 -6.09 4.16 -6.22
N TYR A 239 -6.78 3.84 -7.31
CA TYR A 239 -7.03 4.77 -8.41
C TYR A 239 -8.47 5.19 -8.47
#